data_AF-A0A354GYU3-F1
#
_entry.id   AF-A0A354GYU3-F1
#
_cell.length_a   1.000
_cell.length_b   1.000
_cell.length_c   1.000
_cell.angle_alpha   90.00
_cell.angle_beta   90.00
_cell.angle_gamma   90.00
#
_symmetry.space_group_name_H-M   'P 1'
#
loop_
_entity.id
_entity.type
_entity.pdbx_description
1 polymer ?
#
loop_
_entity_poly.entity_id
_entity_poly.type
_entity_poly.pdbx_seq_one_letter_code
_entity_poly.pdbx_strand_id
1 'polypeptide(L)'
;MKRSLTVILTGGLAAAVVAGFLALRPGTSAADPTKTKGSPAVHVAAPSETSVQLPIGQVVLFSSGVGYFQREGTIDGDARVDLSFPTQDINDLIKSMVLRDMDGGHVSAVSYDSNAPVEKTLQSFAVNLSANPSFAQVLNQARGEKIEVVLQQANAAQPGTMTGAVMGVENQRIAAGKEPPVEVEQLNMWCADGMRSVKLADVQRLRFLNPIMDNEVRKALETLTLSHDTQKKAVSLNFVGEGKRQVRVGYVIENPIWKTSYRLVLGKAKEDKPFLQGWAVVENATDEDWKDVRMALVSGRPISFQMDLYTPLYVPRPTVVPELFASLRPVTYSGDMNAKRDLVLKKMEVQEEELDEARRGGKGREKAKDAPAFGKPADAKYATQLRQAIDGKMDLGAAGVSTMATATKLGDFFQYA
;
A
#
# COMPACT_ATOMS: atom_id res chain seq x y z
N MET A 1 49.42 -58.49 11.73
CA MET A 1 50.85 -58.64 12.11
C MET A 1 51.65 -59.02 10.86
N LYS A 2 52.85 -58.43 10.70
CA LYS A 2 53.79 -58.41 9.53
C LYS A 2 53.41 -57.34 8.48
N ARG A 3 53.90 -56.08 8.50
CA ARG A 3 55.29 -55.50 8.31
C ARG A 3 55.88 -55.89 6.94
N SER A 4 56.45 -55.05 6.08
CA SER A 4 57.01 -53.67 6.08
C SER A 4 57.03 -53.17 4.62
N LEU A 5 56.68 -51.93 4.28
CA LEU A 5 57.52 -50.72 4.22
C LEU A 5 58.82 -50.84 3.39
N THR A 6 58.86 -50.22 2.21
CA THR A 6 60.07 -49.59 1.64
C THR A 6 59.67 -48.36 0.83
N VAL A 7 60.29 -47.23 1.16
CA VAL A 7 60.17 -45.87 0.62
C VAL A 7 61.45 -45.63 -0.21
N ILE A 8 61.48 -44.98 -1.39
CA ILE A 8 61.73 -43.55 -1.70
C ILE A 8 62.09 -43.56 -3.22
N LEU A 9 61.31 -42.92 -4.11
CA LEU A 9 61.41 -41.54 -4.62
C LEU A 9 62.57 -41.30 -5.62
N THR A 10 62.24 -40.99 -6.88
CA THR A 10 62.72 -39.82 -7.65
C THR A 10 62.21 -39.83 -9.10
N GLY A 11 61.77 -38.66 -9.58
CA GLY A 11 61.99 -38.26 -10.97
C GLY A 11 60.84 -38.36 -11.97
N GLY A 12 59.92 -37.39 -11.93
CA GLY A 12 59.79 -36.43 -13.04
C GLY A 12 59.14 -36.84 -14.37
N LEU A 13 58.06 -36.11 -14.65
CA LEU A 13 57.59 -35.59 -15.96
C LEU A 13 56.48 -36.36 -16.70
N ALA A 14 55.33 -35.69 -16.68
CA ALA A 14 54.14 -35.91 -17.47
C ALA A 14 54.29 -35.35 -18.90
N ALA A 15 53.62 -35.99 -19.87
CA ALA A 15 52.68 -35.37 -20.80
C ALA A 15 52.16 -36.42 -21.79
N ALA A 16 50.89 -36.79 -21.66
CA ALA A 16 50.19 -37.66 -22.58
C ALA A 16 49.48 -36.85 -23.68
N VAL A 17 49.62 -37.39 -24.89
CA VAL A 17 48.98 -37.06 -26.17
C VAL A 17 47.46 -37.18 -26.10
N VAL A 18 46.71 -36.21 -26.66
CA VAL A 18 45.50 -36.49 -27.46
C VAL A 18 45.38 -35.48 -28.59
N ALA A 19 45.36 -36.02 -29.81
CA ALA A 19 45.28 -35.34 -31.10
C ALA A 19 43.86 -34.81 -31.41
N GLY A 20 43.81 -33.75 -32.22
CA GLY A 20 42.60 -33.08 -32.64
C GLY A 20 41.74 -33.86 -33.63
N PHE A 21 40.44 -33.63 -33.56
CA PHE A 21 39.46 -33.97 -34.59
C PHE A 21 38.62 -32.73 -34.91
N LEU A 22 38.78 -32.25 -36.15
CA LEU A 22 38.04 -31.17 -36.79
C LEU A 22 36.65 -31.70 -37.22
N ALA A 23 35.57 -31.01 -36.87
CA ALA A 23 34.22 -31.31 -37.36
C ALA A 23 33.62 -30.11 -38.10
N LEU A 24 33.39 -30.29 -39.41
CA LEU A 24 32.64 -29.39 -40.29
C LEU A 24 31.17 -29.29 -39.87
N ARG A 25 30.58 -28.09 -39.96
CA ARG A 25 29.12 -27.87 -39.95
C ARG A 25 28.66 -27.24 -41.27
N PRO A 26 27.54 -27.66 -41.87
CA PRO A 26 27.06 -27.17 -43.16
C PRO A 26 26.27 -25.87 -43.01
N GLY A 27 26.36 -25.01 -44.03
CA GLY A 27 25.58 -23.79 -44.15
C GLY A 27 24.26 -24.01 -44.90
N THR A 28 23.20 -23.37 -44.44
CA THR A 28 21.96 -23.21 -45.20
C THR A 28 21.50 -21.75 -45.15
N SER A 29 21.49 -21.18 -46.34
CA SER A 29 20.85 -19.92 -46.72
C SER A 29 19.36 -19.92 -46.38
N ALA A 30 18.83 -18.79 -45.90
CA ALA A 30 17.39 -18.53 -45.89
C ALA A 30 17.14 -17.08 -46.32
N ALA A 31 16.34 -16.97 -47.38
CA ALA A 31 15.91 -15.75 -48.01
C ALA A 31 14.84 -15.01 -47.19
N ASP A 32 14.78 -13.71 -47.44
CA ASP A 32 13.84 -12.72 -46.90
C ASP A 32 12.38 -13.00 -47.32
N PRO A 33 11.41 -12.83 -46.40
CA PRO A 33 10.16 -12.22 -46.86
C PRO A 33 9.58 -11.18 -45.89
N THR A 34 9.24 -10.04 -46.48
CA THR A 34 8.04 -9.22 -46.22
C THR A 34 7.91 -8.42 -44.91
N LYS A 35 7.92 -7.11 -45.11
CA LYS A 35 7.31 -6.06 -44.28
C LYS A 35 5.97 -6.48 -43.69
N THR A 36 5.88 -6.43 -42.36
CA THR A 36 4.61 -6.21 -41.65
C THR A 36 4.83 -5.08 -40.63
N LYS A 37 4.10 -3.97 -40.80
CA LYS A 37 4.03 -2.87 -39.83
C LYS A 37 3.36 -3.37 -38.55
N GLY A 38 4.04 -3.25 -37.41
CA GLY A 38 3.50 -3.46 -36.07
C GLY A 38 4.09 -2.43 -35.10
N SER A 39 3.26 -1.89 -34.23
CA SER A 39 3.47 -0.79 -33.26
C SER A 39 4.81 -0.79 -32.50
N PRO A 40 5.29 0.38 -32.04
CA PRO A 40 6.53 0.48 -31.27
C PRO A 40 6.33 -0.21 -29.92
N ALA A 41 6.95 -1.38 -29.74
CA ALA A 41 7.17 -1.95 -28.43
C ALA A 41 8.21 -1.08 -27.73
N VAL A 42 7.80 -0.46 -26.62
CA VAL A 42 8.70 0.19 -25.67
C VAL A 42 9.68 -0.88 -25.19
N HIS A 43 10.93 -0.82 -25.64
CA HIS A 43 12.02 -1.55 -25.03
C HIS A 43 12.23 -0.98 -23.64
N VAL A 44 11.63 -1.62 -22.63
CA VAL A 44 12.11 -1.49 -21.25
C VAL A 44 13.48 -2.14 -21.24
N ALA A 45 14.53 -1.33 -21.27
CA ALA A 45 15.90 -1.78 -21.11
C ALA A 45 16.02 -2.55 -19.80
N ALA A 46 16.58 -3.76 -19.87
CA ALA A 46 17.01 -4.52 -18.70
C ALA A 46 18.02 -3.67 -17.89
N PRO A 47 18.07 -3.83 -16.56
CA PRO A 47 18.92 -3.00 -15.72
C PRO A 47 20.40 -3.29 -16.02
N SER A 48 21.14 -2.28 -16.45
CA SER A 48 22.60 -2.36 -16.58
C SER A 48 23.23 -2.66 -15.22
N GLU A 49 23.92 -3.80 -15.11
CA GLU A 49 24.58 -4.33 -13.90
C GLU A 49 25.86 -3.58 -13.51
N THR A 50 25.86 -2.25 -13.49
CA THR A 50 26.99 -1.49 -12.94
C THR A 50 26.47 -0.25 -12.24
N SER A 51 25.99 -0.43 -11.01
CA SER A 51 25.69 0.69 -10.12
C SER A 51 26.97 1.49 -9.90
N VAL A 52 27.09 2.65 -10.53
CA VAL A 52 28.24 3.54 -10.33
C VAL A 52 28.16 4.07 -8.90
N GLN A 53 29.20 3.83 -8.09
CA GLN A 53 29.23 4.33 -6.72
C GLN A 53 29.63 5.80 -6.70
N LEU A 54 28.84 6.63 -6.01
CA LEU A 54 29.17 8.02 -5.74
C LEU A 54 29.52 8.16 -4.24
N PRO A 55 30.83 8.24 -3.88
CA PRO A 55 31.25 8.47 -2.51
C PRO A 55 30.91 9.89 -2.03
N ILE A 56 30.77 10.06 -0.72
CA ILE A 56 30.68 11.40 -0.11
C ILE A 56 32.00 12.16 -0.32
N GLY A 57 31.91 13.34 -0.94
CA GLY A 57 33.05 14.26 -1.13
C GLY A 57 32.98 15.51 -0.26
N GLN A 58 31.81 15.87 0.27
CA GLN A 58 31.64 17.02 1.15
C GLN A 58 30.56 16.78 2.22
N VAL A 59 30.85 17.25 3.43
CA VAL A 59 29.96 17.18 4.59
C VAL A 59 29.88 18.56 5.25
N VAL A 60 28.67 19.05 5.50
CA VAL A 60 28.44 20.29 6.25
C VAL A 60 27.52 19.98 7.43
N LEU A 61 28.02 20.15 8.65
CA LEU A 61 27.27 19.82 9.87
C LEU A 61 26.78 21.09 10.55
N PHE A 62 25.50 21.11 10.88
CA PHE A 62 24.86 22.23 11.56
C PHE A 62 24.63 21.93 13.03
N SER A 63 24.65 22.97 13.86
CA SER A 63 24.30 22.88 15.28
C SER A 63 22.81 22.60 15.53
N SER A 64 21.96 22.65 14.48
CA SER A 64 20.53 22.33 14.54
C SER A 64 20.19 20.84 14.43
N GLY A 65 21.18 19.95 14.28
CA GLY A 65 20.93 18.51 14.17
C GLY A 65 20.62 18.02 12.75
N VAL A 66 21.01 18.79 11.74
CA VAL A 66 20.96 18.38 10.33
C VAL A 66 22.36 18.42 9.71
N GLY A 67 22.61 17.57 8.73
CA GLY A 67 23.83 17.55 7.94
C GLY A 67 23.52 17.64 6.44
N TYR A 68 24.26 18.47 5.71
CA TYR A 68 24.28 18.43 4.25
C TYR A 68 25.42 17.54 3.78
N PHE A 69 25.10 16.60 2.89
CA PHE A 69 26.04 15.64 2.32
C PHE A 69 26.02 15.80 0.81
N GLN A 70 27.20 15.84 0.22
CA GLN A 70 27.36 15.82 -1.24
C GLN A 70 28.16 14.59 -1.63
N ARG A 71 27.56 13.78 -2.48
CA ARG A 71 28.22 12.69 -3.19
C ARG A 71 28.67 13.18 -4.56
N GLU A 72 29.86 12.76 -4.98
CA GLU A 72 30.43 13.16 -6.27
C GLU A 72 31.22 12.02 -6.93
N GLY A 73 31.20 11.98 -8.26
CA GLY A 73 31.88 10.92 -9.00
C GLY A 73 31.76 11.12 -10.50
N THR A 74 32.43 10.26 -11.26
CA THR A 74 32.38 10.26 -12.72
C THR A 74 31.52 9.10 -13.22
N ILE A 75 30.56 9.38 -14.09
CA ILE A 75 29.75 8.41 -14.83
C ILE A 75 30.17 8.40 -16.29
N ASP A 76 29.88 7.33 -17.03
CA ASP A 76 30.16 7.22 -18.48
C ASP A 76 28.88 6.85 -19.22
N GLY A 77 28.54 7.62 -20.26
CA GLY A 77 27.30 7.43 -21.01
C GLY A 77 26.06 7.53 -20.11
N ASP A 78 25.02 6.77 -20.44
CA ASP A 78 23.84 6.62 -19.59
C ASP A 78 24.19 5.75 -18.37
N ALA A 79 23.88 6.24 -17.18
CA ALA A 79 24.25 5.59 -15.94
C ALA A 79 23.12 5.62 -14.90
N ARG A 80 22.96 4.50 -14.20
CA ARG A 80 22.13 4.38 -13.01
C ARG A 80 23.00 4.34 -11.77
N VAL A 81 22.69 5.23 -10.82
CA VAL A 81 23.32 5.26 -9.50
C VAL A 81 22.27 4.86 -8.47
N ASP A 82 22.53 3.79 -7.74
CA ASP A 82 21.67 3.33 -6.66
C ASP A 82 22.28 3.72 -5.31
N LEU A 83 21.53 4.50 -4.53
CA LEU A 83 21.87 4.91 -3.18
C LEU A 83 20.92 4.24 -2.19
N SER A 84 21.38 3.98 -0.97
CA SER A 84 20.57 3.38 0.09
C SER A 84 20.50 4.32 1.29
N PHE A 85 19.29 4.53 1.81
CA PHE A 85 19.04 5.46 2.91
C PHE A 85 18.12 4.83 3.96
N PRO A 86 18.31 5.14 5.25
CA PRO A 86 17.33 4.80 6.28
C PRO A 86 15.94 5.36 5.97
N THR A 87 14.88 4.60 6.26
CA THR A 87 13.49 5.02 5.96
C THR A 87 13.13 6.35 6.61
N GLN A 88 13.65 6.64 7.81
CA GLN A 88 13.41 7.91 8.52
C GLN A 88 13.95 9.13 7.76
N ASP A 89 15.03 8.97 7.00
CA ASP A 89 15.71 10.05 6.28
C ASP A 89 15.08 10.33 4.90
N ILE A 90 14.22 9.44 4.41
CA ILE A 90 13.61 9.54 3.07
C ILE A 90 12.78 10.81 2.92
N ASN A 91 12.09 11.24 3.97
CA ASN A 91 11.31 12.47 3.97
C ASN A 91 12.18 13.71 3.70
N ASP A 92 13.30 13.82 4.41
CA ASP A 92 14.24 14.93 4.26
C ASP A 92 14.98 14.85 2.92
N LEU A 93 15.29 13.64 2.47
CA LEU A 93 15.90 13.36 1.18
C LEU A 93 15.02 13.85 0.03
N ILE A 94 13.73 13.45 -0.03
CA ILE A 94 12.79 13.84 -1.09
C ILE A 94 12.69 15.37 -1.20
N LYS A 95 12.77 16.07 -0.06
CA LYS A 95 12.63 17.52 -0.01
C LYS A 95 13.89 18.29 -0.39
N SER A 96 15.06 17.71 -0.14
CA SER A 96 16.34 18.43 -0.19
C SER A 96 17.28 17.95 -1.29
N MET A 97 17.00 16.81 -1.94
CA MET A 97 17.89 16.25 -2.95
C MET A 97 18.06 17.19 -4.14
N VAL A 98 19.32 17.49 -4.45
CA VAL A 98 19.74 18.26 -5.61
C VAL A 98 20.69 17.41 -6.43
N LEU A 99 20.36 17.20 -7.70
CA LEU A 99 21.18 16.45 -8.64
C LEU A 99 21.74 17.39 -9.69
N ARG A 100 23.04 17.26 -9.97
CA ARG A 100 23.72 18.06 -10.99
C ARG A 100 24.64 17.20 -11.82
N ASP A 101 24.48 17.29 -13.12
CA ASP A 101 25.48 16.87 -14.10
C ASP A 101 26.30 18.09 -14.50
N MET A 102 27.63 17.98 -14.43
CA MET A 102 28.53 19.12 -14.63
C MET A 102 29.03 19.24 -16.08
N ASP A 103 28.83 18.22 -16.91
CA ASP A 103 29.46 18.10 -18.23
C ASP A 103 28.42 17.96 -19.37
N GLY A 104 27.31 18.69 -19.25
CA GLY A 104 26.32 18.85 -20.33
C GLY A 104 25.24 17.76 -20.40
N GLY A 105 25.19 16.88 -19.40
CA GLY A 105 24.13 15.90 -19.24
C GLY A 105 22.85 16.40 -18.59
N HIS A 106 21.87 15.51 -18.48
CA HIS A 106 20.67 15.77 -17.68
C HIS A 106 20.23 14.56 -16.86
N VAL A 107 19.49 14.84 -15.80
CA VAL A 107 18.88 13.84 -14.92
C VAL A 107 17.49 13.53 -15.48
N SER A 108 17.23 12.25 -15.76
CA SER A 108 15.97 11.82 -16.38
C SER A 108 14.89 11.50 -15.35
N ALA A 109 15.24 10.73 -14.31
CA ALA A 109 14.32 10.30 -13.28
C ALA A 109 15.06 10.02 -11.97
N VAL A 110 14.37 10.27 -10.87
CA VAL A 110 14.70 9.81 -9.52
C VAL A 110 13.56 8.89 -9.10
N SER A 111 13.87 7.63 -8.81
CA SER A 111 12.89 6.67 -8.31
C SER A 111 13.31 6.17 -6.95
N TYR A 112 12.36 6.09 -6.03
CA TYR A 112 12.54 5.53 -4.71
C TYR A 112 11.49 4.43 -4.50
N ASP A 113 11.83 3.42 -3.71
CA ASP A 113 10.88 2.38 -3.36
C ASP A 113 9.71 3.00 -2.59
N SER A 114 8.49 2.86 -3.12
CA SER A 114 7.30 3.38 -2.45
C SER A 114 7.04 2.61 -1.16
N ASN A 115 6.69 3.32 -0.09
CA ASN A 115 5.98 2.72 1.04
C ASN A 115 4.50 2.57 0.63
N ALA A 116 4.20 1.59 -0.22
CA ALA A 116 2.81 1.11 -0.24
C ALA A 116 2.54 0.63 1.19
N PRO A 117 1.57 1.21 1.93
CA PRO A 117 1.42 0.89 3.34
C PRO A 117 1.25 -0.62 3.45
N VAL A 118 2.20 -1.30 4.08
CA VAL A 118 2.11 -2.74 4.34
C VAL A 118 0.77 -3.04 5.01
N GLU A 119 0.29 -2.09 5.82
CA GLU A 119 -1.03 -2.05 6.42
C GLU A 119 -2.18 -2.21 5.40
N LYS A 120 -2.14 -1.53 4.24
CA LYS A 120 -3.17 -1.69 3.20
C LYS A 120 -3.13 -3.07 2.55
N THR A 121 -1.94 -3.59 2.33
CA THR A 121 -1.77 -4.96 1.80
C THR A 121 -2.26 -5.97 2.83
N LEU A 122 -1.93 -5.79 4.12
CA LEU A 122 -2.37 -6.62 5.24
C LEU A 122 -3.89 -6.57 5.44
N GLN A 123 -4.51 -5.42 5.25
CA GLN A 123 -5.97 -5.23 5.29
C GLN A 123 -6.71 -5.96 4.16
N SER A 124 -6.02 -6.34 3.08
CA SER A 124 -6.63 -7.04 1.95
C SER A 124 -6.72 -8.55 2.11
N PHE A 125 -5.95 -9.13 3.04
CA PHE A 125 -6.04 -10.57 3.36
C PHE A 125 -7.26 -10.86 4.25
N ALA A 126 -7.76 -12.10 4.24
CA ALA A 126 -8.91 -12.49 5.07
C ALA A 126 -8.64 -12.38 6.58
N VAL A 127 -7.38 -12.52 6.98
CA VAL A 127 -6.92 -12.26 8.35
C VAL A 127 -6.03 -11.03 8.34
N ASN A 128 -6.54 -9.94 8.92
CA ASN A 128 -5.80 -8.70 9.04
C ASN A 128 -4.85 -8.76 10.25
N LEU A 129 -3.54 -8.72 9.96
CA LEU A 129 -2.47 -8.73 10.95
C LEU A 129 -1.84 -7.34 11.19
N SER A 130 -2.35 -6.27 10.55
CA SER A 130 -1.74 -4.93 10.61
C SER A 130 -1.72 -4.32 12.02
N ALA A 131 -2.68 -4.68 12.87
CA ALA A 131 -2.84 -4.13 14.21
C ALA A 131 -2.23 -5.02 15.32
N ASN A 132 -1.35 -5.97 14.96
CA ASN A 132 -0.80 -6.95 15.89
C ASN A 132 -1.88 -7.66 16.74
N PRO A 133 -2.84 -8.35 16.10
CA PRO A 133 -3.98 -8.93 16.80
C PRO A 133 -3.55 -10.06 17.74
N SER A 134 -4.26 -10.22 18.86
CA SER A 134 -4.11 -11.38 19.73
C SER A 134 -4.59 -12.67 19.04
N PHE A 135 -4.22 -13.83 19.60
CA PHE A 135 -4.66 -15.12 19.06
C PHE A 135 -6.19 -15.23 19.03
N ALA A 136 -6.88 -14.75 20.07
CA ALA A 136 -8.34 -14.67 20.11
C ALA A 136 -8.91 -13.76 19.01
N GLN A 137 -8.28 -12.62 18.74
CA GLN A 137 -8.70 -11.69 17.69
C GLN A 137 -8.52 -12.30 16.29
N VAL A 138 -7.45 -13.05 16.05
CA VAL A 138 -7.25 -13.80 14.79
C VAL A 138 -8.35 -14.84 14.60
N LEU A 139 -8.68 -15.62 15.63
CA LEU A 139 -9.76 -16.61 15.55
C LEU A 139 -11.14 -15.98 15.36
N ASN A 140 -11.38 -14.81 15.95
CA ASN A 140 -12.61 -14.05 15.72
C ASN A 140 -12.73 -13.50 14.29
N GLN A 141 -11.61 -13.21 13.61
CA GLN A 141 -11.61 -12.89 12.18
C GLN A 141 -11.89 -14.12 11.31
N ALA A 142 -11.41 -15.31 11.74
CA ALA A 142 -11.60 -16.57 11.04
C ALA A 142 -12.89 -17.34 11.41
N ARG A 143 -13.95 -16.64 11.84
CA ARG A 143 -15.24 -17.29 12.14
C ARG A 143 -15.81 -17.96 10.90
N GLY A 144 -16.29 -19.19 11.07
CA GLY A 144 -16.79 -20.05 10.00
C GLY A 144 -15.74 -20.95 9.36
N GLU A 145 -14.44 -20.69 9.59
CA GLU A 145 -13.38 -21.55 9.05
C GLU A 145 -13.28 -22.88 9.80
N LYS A 146 -13.00 -23.95 9.05
CA LYS A 146 -12.74 -25.27 9.62
C LYS A 146 -11.32 -25.31 10.16
N ILE A 147 -11.19 -25.65 11.43
CA ILE A 147 -9.92 -25.74 12.13
C ILE A 147 -9.73 -27.10 12.78
N GLU A 148 -8.47 -27.49 12.89
CA GLU A 148 -8.00 -28.60 13.72
C GLU A 148 -7.25 -28.01 14.90
N VAL A 149 -7.64 -28.40 16.10
CA VAL A 149 -7.08 -27.93 17.36
C VAL A 149 -6.48 -29.11 18.11
N VAL A 150 -5.23 -28.98 18.54
CA VAL A 150 -4.55 -29.92 19.43
C VAL A 150 -4.52 -29.31 20.82
N LEU A 151 -5.03 -30.04 21.80
CA LEU A 151 -5.12 -29.60 23.18
C LEU A 151 -4.03 -30.22 24.03
N GLN A 152 -3.56 -29.48 25.02
CA GLN A 152 -2.74 -30.02 26.08
C GLN A 152 -3.59 -31.00 26.88
N GLN A 153 -3.23 -32.28 26.82
CA GLN A 153 -3.97 -33.33 27.52
C GLN A 153 -3.75 -33.24 29.03
N ALA A 154 -4.51 -32.38 29.69
CA ALA A 154 -4.57 -32.30 31.14
C ALA A 154 -5.52 -33.37 31.74
N ASN A 155 -6.45 -33.90 30.94
CA ASN A 155 -7.47 -34.85 31.38
C ASN A 155 -7.73 -35.93 30.33
N ALA A 156 -7.71 -37.21 30.73
CA ALA A 156 -7.86 -38.38 29.85
C ALA A 156 -9.24 -38.48 29.15
N ALA A 157 -10.20 -37.67 29.56
CA ALA A 157 -11.56 -37.64 29.01
C ALA A 157 -11.72 -36.68 27.81
N GLN A 158 -10.73 -35.83 27.50
CA GLN A 158 -10.79 -34.96 26.33
C GLN A 158 -9.95 -35.52 25.17
N PRO A 159 -10.52 -35.61 23.96
CA PRO A 159 -9.75 -35.98 22.78
C PRO A 159 -8.63 -34.94 22.58
N GLY A 160 -7.38 -35.41 22.49
CA GLY A 160 -6.21 -34.54 22.33
C GLY A 160 -6.18 -33.77 21.01
N THR A 161 -7.03 -34.15 20.05
CA THR A 161 -7.22 -33.41 18.80
C THR A 161 -8.72 -33.31 18.50
N MET A 162 -9.14 -32.12 18.10
CA MET A 162 -10.53 -31.80 17.81
C MET A 162 -10.62 -31.09 16.46
N THR A 163 -11.71 -31.31 15.74
CA THR A 163 -11.96 -30.66 14.45
C THR A 163 -13.36 -30.08 14.45
N GLY A 164 -13.49 -28.83 14.01
CA GLY A 164 -14.75 -28.11 13.96
C GLY A 164 -14.64 -26.79 13.22
N ALA A 165 -15.77 -26.10 13.05
CA ALA A 165 -15.80 -24.73 12.52
C ALA A 165 -15.74 -23.72 13.67
N VAL A 166 -14.99 -22.63 13.51
CA VAL A 166 -14.91 -21.57 14.52
C VAL A 166 -16.25 -20.85 14.63
N MET A 167 -16.84 -20.81 15.82
CA MET A 167 -18.02 -20.00 16.10
C MET A 167 -17.64 -18.61 16.63
N GLY A 168 -16.60 -18.54 17.46
CA GLY A 168 -16.07 -17.31 18.01
C GLY A 168 -15.25 -17.56 19.28
N VAL A 169 -14.64 -16.50 19.81
CA VAL A 169 -13.97 -16.52 21.10
C VAL A 169 -14.73 -15.62 22.07
N GLU A 170 -15.01 -16.12 23.26
CA GLU A 170 -15.66 -15.38 24.34
C GLU A 170 -14.74 -15.18 25.54
N ASN A 171 -14.92 -14.09 26.27
CA ASN A 171 -14.23 -13.84 27.52
C ASN A 171 -15.16 -14.21 28.67
N GLN A 172 -14.83 -15.27 29.39
CA GLN A 172 -15.59 -15.72 30.54
C GLN A 172 -14.88 -15.35 31.83
N ARG A 173 -15.59 -14.71 32.76
CA ARG A 173 -15.12 -14.49 34.13
C ARG A 173 -15.37 -15.74 34.94
N ILE A 174 -14.30 -16.43 35.34
CA ILE A 174 -14.38 -17.61 36.20
C ILE A 174 -14.04 -17.18 37.62
N ALA A 175 -14.91 -17.52 38.57
CA ALA A 175 -14.69 -17.24 39.98
C ALA A 175 -13.53 -18.09 40.52
N ALA A 176 -12.46 -17.43 40.95
CA ALA A 176 -11.26 -18.07 41.51
C ALA A 176 -11.35 -18.17 43.05
N GLY A 177 -12.49 -18.59 43.59
CA GLY A 177 -12.68 -18.76 45.03
C GLY A 177 -12.44 -17.47 45.83
N LYS A 178 -11.35 -17.40 46.61
CA LYS A 178 -10.94 -16.21 47.40
C LYS A 178 -10.19 -15.15 46.59
N GLU A 179 -9.82 -15.46 45.35
CA GLU A 179 -9.12 -14.54 44.46
C GLU A 179 -10.11 -13.77 43.56
N PRO A 180 -9.73 -12.57 43.08
CA PRO A 180 -10.53 -11.85 42.12
C PRO A 180 -10.83 -12.71 40.88
N PRO A 181 -12.02 -12.56 40.26
CA PRO A 181 -12.40 -13.34 39.08
C PRO A 181 -11.36 -13.21 37.97
N VAL A 182 -10.94 -14.33 37.41
CA VAL A 182 -9.97 -14.37 36.31
C VAL A 182 -10.74 -14.39 34.99
N GLU A 183 -10.35 -13.53 34.05
CA GLU A 183 -10.87 -13.57 32.68
C GLU A 183 -10.14 -14.67 31.90
N VAL A 184 -10.93 -15.60 31.35
CA VAL A 184 -10.44 -16.74 30.56
C VAL A 184 -11.08 -16.66 29.18
N GLU A 185 -10.24 -16.65 28.15
CA GLU A 185 -10.68 -16.71 26.76
C GLU A 185 -11.05 -18.15 26.40
N GLN A 186 -12.29 -18.36 25.94
CA GLN A 186 -12.80 -19.65 25.51
C GLN A 186 -13.09 -19.64 24.02
N LEU A 187 -12.50 -20.58 23.29
CA LEU A 187 -12.77 -20.85 21.88
C LEU A 187 -14.01 -21.74 21.76
N ASN A 188 -15.05 -21.21 21.12
CA ASN A 188 -16.26 -21.93 20.80
C ASN A 188 -16.21 -22.46 19.37
N MET A 189 -16.45 -23.75 19.22
CA MET A 189 -16.40 -24.46 17.94
C MET A 189 -17.65 -25.30 17.70
N TRP A 190 -18.05 -25.42 16.44
CA TRP A 190 -19.05 -26.38 16.00
C TRP A 190 -18.37 -27.66 15.50
N CYS A 191 -18.43 -28.72 16.30
CA CYS A 191 -17.87 -30.03 16.01
C CYS A 191 -18.95 -30.99 15.48
N ALA A 192 -18.52 -32.17 15.00
CA ALA A 192 -19.45 -33.19 14.48
C ALA A 192 -20.44 -33.70 15.55
N ASP A 193 -20.07 -33.62 16.83
CA ASP A 193 -20.88 -34.03 17.97
C ASP A 193 -21.62 -32.88 18.65
N GLY A 194 -21.55 -31.67 18.07
CA GLY A 194 -22.23 -30.47 18.58
C GLY A 194 -21.27 -29.34 18.94
N MET A 195 -21.80 -28.37 19.70
CA MET A 195 -21.03 -27.21 20.13
C MET A 195 -20.07 -27.58 21.26
N ARG A 196 -18.83 -27.17 21.15
CA ARG A 196 -17.80 -27.38 22.17
C ARG A 196 -17.09 -26.07 22.50
N SER A 197 -16.82 -25.88 23.78
CA SER A 197 -16.04 -24.76 24.31
C SER A 197 -14.72 -25.28 24.86
N VAL A 198 -13.63 -24.62 24.50
CA VAL A 198 -12.26 -25.00 24.85
C VAL A 198 -11.52 -23.77 25.34
N LYS A 199 -10.82 -23.85 26.48
CA LYS A 199 -9.97 -22.76 26.95
C LYS A 199 -8.84 -22.52 25.97
N LEU A 200 -8.65 -21.27 25.55
CA LEU A 200 -7.61 -20.93 24.57
C LEU A 200 -6.20 -21.23 25.09
N ALA A 201 -6.00 -21.13 26.41
CA ALA A 201 -4.74 -21.47 27.07
C ALA A 201 -4.36 -22.96 26.98
N ASP A 202 -5.33 -23.86 26.78
CA ASP A 202 -5.09 -25.30 26.62
C ASP A 202 -4.78 -25.67 25.17
N VAL A 203 -4.85 -24.73 24.22
CA VAL A 203 -4.58 -24.96 22.80
C VAL A 203 -3.08 -24.93 22.53
N GLN A 204 -2.52 -26.09 22.14
CA GLN A 204 -1.10 -26.20 21.77
C GLN A 204 -0.83 -25.90 20.30
N ARG A 205 -1.73 -26.34 19.42
CA ARG A 205 -1.60 -26.14 17.98
C ARG A 205 -2.97 -25.91 17.39
N LEU A 206 -3.05 -24.96 16.47
CA LEU A 206 -4.21 -24.75 15.63
C LEU A 206 -3.77 -24.77 14.17
N ARG A 207 -4.57 -25.41 13.33
CA ARG A 207 -4.36 -25.44 11.89
C ARG A 207 -5.66 -25.16 11.16
N PHE A 208 -5.60 -24.27 10.17
CA PHE A 208 -6.70 -24.10 9.22
C PHE A 208 -6.74 -25.30 8.29
N LEU A 209 -7.88 -25.99 8.24
CA LEU A 209 -8.08 -27.13 7.33
C LEU A 209 -8.37 -26.66 5.91
N ASN A 210 -8.77 -25.39 5.74
CA ASN A 210 -8.94 -24.76 4.44
C ASN A 210 -7.57 -24.33 3.90
N PRO A 211 -7.07 -24.92 2.79
CA PRO A 211 -5.75 -24.59 2.25
C PRO A 211 -5.67 -23.16 1.70
N ILE A 212 -6.79 -22.54 1.34
CA ILE A 212 -6.80 -21.14 0.88
C ILE A 212 -6.48 -20.23 2.07
N MET A 213 -7.17 -20.43 3.20
CA MET A 213 -6.95 -19.65 4.43
C MET A 213 -5.53 -19.83 4.98
N ASP A 214 -5.01 -21.07 5.03
CA ASP A 214 -3.63 -21.32 5.47
C ASP A 214 -2.60 -20.56 4.62
N ASN A 215 -2.79 -20.56 3.30
CA ASN A 215 -1.93 -19.83 2.37
C ASN A 215 -2.07 -18.30 2.50
N GLU A 216 -3.27 -17.77 2.77
CA GLU A 216 -3.45 -16.34 3.00
C GLU A 216 -2.75 -15.86 4.27
N VAL A 217 -2.92 -16.58 5.39
CA VAL A 217 -2.23 -16.25 6.65
C VAL A 217 -0.71 -16.31 6.46
N ARG A 218 -0.22 -17.32 5.75
CA ARG A 218 1.21 -17.43 5.41
C ARG A 218 1.71 -16.24 4.59
N LYS A 219 0.99 -15.85 3.54
CA LYS A 219 1.34 -14.68 2.71
C LYS A 219 1.29 -13.37 3.50
N ALA A 220 0.33 -13.22 4.41
CA ALA A 220 0.26 -12.06 5.30
C ALA A 220 1.50 -11.98 6.20
N LEU A 221 1.95 -13.12 6.77
CA LEU A 221 3.17 -13.21 7.57
C LEU A 221 4.45 -12.99 6.75
N GLU A 222 4.51 -13.48 5.51
CA GLU A 222 5.60 -13.19 4.58
C GLU A 222 5.66 -11.69 4.23
N THR A 223 4.50 -11.06 4.05
CA THR A 223 4.41 -9.60 3.81
C THR A 223 4.91 -8.81 5.02
N LEU A 224 4.59 -9.24 6.25
CA LEU A 224 5.16 -8.66 7.48
C LEU A 224 6.68 -8.85 7.55
N THR A 225 7.17 -10.02 7.13
CA THR A 225 8.62 -10.31 7.11
C THR A 225 9.35 -9.37 6.15
N LEU A 226 8.80 -9.13 4.96
CA LEU A 226 9.33 -8.16 4.00
C LEU A 226 9.35 -6.75 4.59
N SER A 227 8.38 -6.39 5.43
CA SER A 227 8.36 -5.07 6.08
C SER A 227 9.47 -4.88 7.12
N HIS A 228 9.91 -5.94 7.80
CA HIS A 228 11.00 -5.85 8.77
C HIS A 228 12.34 -5.49 8.11
N ASP A 229 12.56 -5.89 6.86
CA ASP A 229 13.77 -5.60 6.09
C ASP A 229 13.78 -4.16 5.51
N THR A 230 12.71 -3.39 5.70
CA THR A 230 12.56 -2.05 5.10
C THR A 230 13.26 -0.93 5.87
N GLN A 231 14.20 -1.23 6.77
CA GLN A 231 14.94 -0.19 7.48
C GLN A 231 15.70 0.73 6.53
N LYS A 232 16.11 0.21 5.36
CA LYS A 232 16.72 1.00 4.29
C LYS A 232 15.89 0.95 3.01
N LYS A 233 15.95 2.03 2.23
CA LYS A 233 15.26 2.19 0.96
C LYS A 233 16.26 2.55 -0.13
N ALA A 234 16.11 1.88 -1.27
CA ALA A 234 16.89 2.19 -2.44
C ALA A 234 16.31 3.44 -3.13
N VAL A 235 17.21 4.32 -3.53
CA VAL A 235 16.92 5.51 -4.33
C VAL A 235 17.81 5.47 -5.56
N SER A 236 17.18 5.27 -6.71
CA SER A 236 17.84 5.13 -8.00
C SER A 236 17.78 6.44 -8.77
N LEU A 237 18.96 6.86 -9.22
CA LEU A 237 19.19 8.11 -9.94
C LEU A 237 19.61 7.77 -11.37
N ASN A 238 18.84 8.22 -12.36
CA ASN A 238 19.11 7.93 -13.77
C ASN A 238 19.68 9.16 -14.47
N PHE A 239 20.94 9.09 -14.88
CA PHE A 239 21.63 10.13 -15.63
C PHE A 239 21.70 9.74 -17.11
N VAL A 240 21.38 10.68 -17.99
CA VAL A 240 21.37 10.48 -19.45
C VAL A 240 22.33 11.46 -20.12
N GLY A 241 23.14 10.95 -21.05
CA GLY A 241 24.09 11.75 -21.83
C GLY A 241 25.32 10.95 -22.28
N GLU A 242 26.29 11.64 -22.89
CA GLU A 242 27.39 10.99 -23.60
C GLU A 242 28.75 11.23 -22.93
N GLY A 243 29.62 10.22 -23.03
CA GLY A 243 31.00 10.27 -22.54
C GLY A 243 31.12 10.32 -21.01
N LYS A 244 32.35 10.59 -20.55
CA LYS A 244 32.68 10.66 -19.12
C LYS A 244 32.31 12.02 -18.55
N ARG A 245 31.46 12.02 -17.52
CA ARG A 245 30.85 13.22 -16.93
C ARG A 245 30.90 13.18 -15.42
N GLN A 246 31.19 14.31 -14.80
CA GLN A 246 31.13 14.50 -13.36
C GLN A 246 29.70 14.79 -12.92
N VAL A 247 29.24 14.04 -11.93
CA VAL A 247 27.92 14.23 -11.32
C VAL A 247 28.05 14.50 -9.83
N ARG A 248 27.10 15.27 -9.31
CA ARG A 248 26.98 15.60 -7.88
C ARG A 248 25.55 15.38 -7.42
N VAL A 249 25.43 14.78 -6.24
CA VAL A 249 24.16 14.56 -5.56
C VAL A 249 24.29 15.15 -4.16
N GLY A 250 23.60 16.26 -3.91
CA GLY A 250 23.53 16.93 -2.62
C GLY A 250 22.21 16.61 -1.92
N TYR A 251 22.22 16.38 -0.62
CA TYR A 251 21.02 16.16 0.18
C TYR A 251 21.23 16.53 1.65
N VAL A 252 20.13 16.73 2.38
CA VAL A 252 20.11 17.01 3.81
C VAL A 252 19.39 15.88 4.53
N ILE A 253 19.97 15.41 5.63
CA ILE A 253 19.37 14.40 6.52
C ILE A 253 19.61 14.80 7.98
N GLU A 254 18.86 14.17 8.89
CA GLU A 254 19.13 14.26 10.32
C GLU A 254 20.55 13.78 10.62
N ASN A 255 21.28 14.53 11.46
CA ASN A 255 22.62 14.13 11.86
C ASN A 255 22.93 14.64 13.29
N PRO A 256 23.69 13.88 14.10
CA PRO A 256 24.11 14.34 15.42
C PRO A 256 24.75 15.73 15.38
N ILE A 257 24.46 16.52 16.41
CA ILE A 257 25.09 17.84 16.58
C ILE A 257 26.60 17.68 16.78
N TRP A 258 27.38 18.50 16.08
CA TRP A 258 28.80 18.64 16.35
C TRP A 258 29.01 19.48 17.62
N LYS A 259 30.03 19.14 18.41
CA LYS A 259 30.28 19.76 19.73
C LYS A 259 31.69 20.34 19.78
N THR A 260 31.87 21.50 20.41
CA THR A 260 33.20 22.05 20.70
C THR A 260 33.63 21.75 22.13
N SER A 261 34.90 21.40 22.32
CA SER A 261 35.51 21.29 23.65
C SER A 261 36.81 22.08 23.69
N TYR A 262 36.99 22.88 24.74
CA TYR A 262 38.20 23.67 24.96
C TYR A 262 38.92 23.18 26.21
N ARG A 263 40.24 23.02 26.13
CA ARG A 263 41.09 22.65 27.26
C ARG A 263 42.26 23.62 27.35
N LEU A 264 42.44 24.23 28.52
CA LEU A 264 43.58 25.08 28.81
C LEU A 264 44.61 24.27 29.61
N VAL A 265 45.79 24.07 29.03
CA VAL A 265 46.90 23.39 29.68
C VAL A 265 47.84 24.45 30.25
N LEU A 266 47.94 24.49 31.57
CA LEU A 266 48.84 25.39 32.28
C LEU A 266 50.18 24.67 32.51
N GLY A 267 51.28 25.34 32.17
CA GLY A 267 52.61 24.84 32.47
C GLY A 267 52.91 24.90 33.98
N LYS A 268 53.94 24.15 34.40
CA LYS A 268 54.32 24.08 35.82
C LYS A 268 55.21 25.26 36.23
N ALA A 269 55.95 25.85 35.29
CA ALA A 269 56.76 27.03 35.54
C ALA A 269 55.95 28.30 35.29
N LYS A 270 56.23 29.38 36.05
CA LYS A 270 55.62 30.71 35.84
C LYS A 270 55.90 31.32 34.46
N GLU A 271 56.93 30.82 33.79
CA GLU A 271 57.39 31.29 32.47
C GLU A 271 56.73 30.53 31.31
N ASP A 272 56.06 29.40 31.59
CA ASP A 272 55.37 28.60 30.57
C ASP A 272 54.10 29.31 30.11
N LYS A 273 54.00 29.57 28.80
CA LYS A 273 52.79 30.15 28.22
C LYS A 273 51.64 29.12 28.28
N PRO A 274 50.43 29.51 28.71
CA PRO A 274 49.25 28.64 28.66
C PRO A 274 48.97 28.15 27.23
N PHE A 275 48.68 26.86 27.07
CA PHE A 275 48.34 26.25 25.77
C PHE A 275 46.84 25.95 25.71
N LEU A 276 46.13 26.59 24.78
CA LEU A 276 44.70 26.37 24.57
C LEU A 276 44.49 25.36 23.43
N GLN A 277 43.85 24.24 23.74
CA GLN A 277 43.40 23.25 22.76
C GLN A 277 41.90 23.42 22.49
N GLY A 278 41.52 23.60 21.22
CA GLY A 278 40.14 23.53 20.76
C GLY A 278 39.91 22.24 19.98
N TRP A 279 38.88 21.49 20.35
CA TRP A 279 38.45 20.27 19.69
C TRP A 279 37.05 20.46 19.12
N ALA A 280 36.84 19.97 17.89
CA ALA A 280 35.52 19.73 17.36
C ALA A 280 35.27 18.22 17.39
N VAL A 281 34.21 17.81 18.07
CA VAL A 281 33.77 16.41 18.15
C VAL A 281 32.65 16.23 17.14
N VAL A 282 32.88 15.32 16.22
CA VAL A 282 31.99 15.00 15.11
C VAL A 282 31.70 13.51 15.15
N GLU A 283 30.43 13.16 14.93
CA GLU A 283 29.96 11.78 14.89
C GLU A 283 29.54 11.48 13.45
N ASN A 284 30.13 10.43 12.84
CA ASN A 284 29.70 9.93 11.55
C ASN A 284 28.54 8.93 11.77
N ALA A 285 27.31 9.37 11.50
CA ALA A 285 26.12 8.53 11.58
C ALA A 285 25.76 7.87 10.24
N THR A 286 26.56 8.07 9.19
CA THR A 286 26.34 7.46 7.87
C THR A 286 26.90 6.04 7.81
N ASP A 287 26.40 5.23 6.86
CA ASP A 287 26.84 3.84 6.67
C ASP A 287 28.18 3.69 5.95
N GLU A 288 28.85 4.80 5.60
CA GLU A 288 30.09 4.81 4.85
C GLU A 288 31.21 5.58 5.56
N ASP A 289 32.44 5.13 5.36
CA ASP A 289 33.62 5.81 5.87
C ASP A 289 33.84 7.14 5.14
N TRP A 290 34.00 8.22 5.88
CA TRP A 290 34.43 9.50 5.31
C TRP A 290 35.93 9.45 4.99
N LYS A 291 36.25 9.38 3.69
CA LYS A 291 37.64 9.39 3.19
C LYS A 291 37.85 10.64 2.35
N ASP A 292 38.84 11.45 2.74
CA ASP A 292 39.23 12.68 2.04
C ASP A 292 38.08 13.68 1.82
N VAL A 293 37.15 13.77 2.78
CA VAL A 293 35.97 14.63 2.69
C VAL A 293 36.28 16.09 3.00
N ARG A 294 35.66 17.01 2.26
CA ARG A 294 35.64 18.43 2.62
C ARG A 294 34.60 18.67 3.70
N MET A 295 35.03 18.98 4.92
CA MET A 295 34.13 19.19 6.06
C MET A 295 33.98 20.67 6.42
N ALA A 296 32.75 21.12 6.66
CA ALA A 296 32.47 22.42 7.25
C ALA A 296 31.57 22.27 8.49
N LEU A 297 31.90 23.00 9.55
CA LEU A 297 31.14 23.02 10.80
C LEU A 297 30.48 24.38 10.95
N VAL A 298 29.14 24.39 10.95
CA VAL A 298 28.35 25.61 10.93
C VAL A 298 27.59 25.74 12.25
N SER A 299 27.82 26.85 12.94
CA SER A 299 27.15 27.17 14.21
C SER A 299 25.72 27.70 14.00
N GLY A 300 25.35 28.03 12.76
CA GLY A 300 24.01 28.47 12.38
C GLY A 300 22.97 27.38 12.58
N ARG A 301 21.74 27.81 12.91
CA ARG A 301 20.57 26.95 13.11
C ARG A 301 19.58 27.17 11.95
N PRO A 302 19.76 26.52 10.79
CA PRO A 302 18.72 26.50 9.76
C PRO A 302 17.40 26.00 10.35
N ILE A 303 16.28 26.57 9.90
CA ILE A 303 14.94 26.11 10.28
C ILE A 303 14.76 24.70 9.71
N SER A 304 14.79 23.69 10.58
CA SER A 304 14.50 22.31 10.26
C SER A 304 13.12 21.93 10.80
N PHE A 305 12.37 21.14 10.05
CA PHE A 305 11.08 20.61 10.45
C PHE A 305 10.85 19.28 9.75
N GLN A 306 10.36 18.29 10.50
CA GLN A 306 9.99 16.99 9.95
C GLN A 306 8.64 17.13 9.24
N MET A 307 8.55 16.57 8.03
CA MET A 307 7.32 16.52 7.24
C MET A 307 7.22 15.15 6.60
N ASP A 308 6.10 14.46 6.78
CA ASP A 308 5.85 13.20 6.11
C ASP A 308 5.50 13.45 4.63
N LEU A 309 6.48 13.22 3.76
CA LEU A 309 6.38 13.27 2.30
C LEU A 309 6.39 11.87 1.67
N TYR A 310 6.76 10.86 2.45
CA TYR A 310 6.97 9.50 1.98
C TYR A 310 5.69 8.67 2.02
N THR A 311 4.83 8.87 3.03
CA THR A 311 3.54 8.20 3.10
C THR A 311 2.56 8.78 2.07
N PRO A 312 1.95 7.96 1.19
CA PRO A 312 0.96 8.47 0.24
C PRO A 312 -0.28 9.03 0.94
N LEU A 313 -0.64 10.28 0.62
CA LEU A 313 -1.85 10.94 1.11
C LEU A 313 -3.04 10.63 0.19
N TYR A 314 -4.14 10.17 0.78
CA TYR A 314 -5.38 9.85 0.05
C TYR A 314 -6.49 10.83 0.43
N VAL A 315 -7.16 11.39 -0.58
CA VAL A 315 -8.35 12.22 -0.37
C VAL A 315 -9.58 11.29 -0.28
N PRO A 316 -10.38 11.35 0.80
CA PRO A 316 -11.59 10.54 0.90
C PRO A 316 -12.59 10.99 -0.17
N ARG A 317 -13.08 10.05 -0.97
CA ARG A 317 -14.10 10.32 -1.98
C ARG A 317 -15.48 10.33 -1.30
N PRO A 318 -16.35 11.32 -1.60
CA PRO A 318 -17.70 11.32 -1.06
C PRO A 318 -18.47 10.10 -1.55
N THR A 319 -19.14 9.40 -0.63
CA THR A 319 -20.05 8.30 -0.96
C THR A 319 -21.39 8.90 -1.35
N VAL A 320 -21.75 8.80 -2.63
CA VAL A 320 -23.12 9.07 -3.07
C VAL A 320 -23.97 7.90 -2.61
N VAL A 321 -24.76 8.09 -1.54
CA VAL A 321 -25.81 7.16 -1.17
C VAL A 321 -26.94 7.39 -2.17
N PRO A 322 -27.26 6.42 -3.06
CA PRO A 322 -28.44 6.57 -3.91
C PRO A 322 -29.63 6.81 -3.00
N GLU A 323 -30.47 7.80 -3.32
CA GLU A 323 -31.79 7.87 -2.70
C GLU A 323 -32.50 6.56 -3.06
N LEU A 324 -32.49 5.61 -2.12
CA LEU A 324 -33.34 4.44 -2.13
C LEU A 324 -34.74 5.01 -2.23
N PHE A 325 -35.31 4.94 -3.44
CA PHE A 325 -36.59 5.54 -3.79
C PHE A 325 -37.52 5.54 -2.58
N ALA A 326 -37.86 6.74 -2.09
CA ALA A 326 -38.91 6.99 -1.10
C ALA A 326 -40.32 6.56 -1.60
N SER A 327 -40.38 5.71 -2.62
CA SER A 327 -41.53 4.97 -3.08
C SER A 327 -41.25 3.47 -2.98
N LEU A 328 -40.99 2.99 -1.75
CA LEU A 328 -41.63 1.76 -1.32
C LEU A 328 -43.12 1.95 -1.62
N ARG A 329 -43.60 1.45 -2.77
CA ARG A 329 -45.03 1.37 -3.05
C ARG A 329 -45.69 0.70 -1.84
N PRO A 330 -46.89 1.14 -1.42
CA PRO A 330 -47.54 0.56 -0.25
C PRO A 330 -47.53 -0.97 -0.36
N VAL A 331 -46.99 -1.64 0.66
CA VAL A 331 -47.13 -3.08 0.80
C VAL A 331 -48.63 -3.33 1.00
N THR A 332 -49.32 -3.79 -0.04
CA THR A 332 -50.70 -4.22 0.10
C THR A 332 -50.67 -5.55 0.85
N TYR A 333 -50.97 -5.53 2.14
CA TYR A 333 -51.32 -6.74 2.86
C TYR A 333 -52.56 -7.34 2.17
N SER A 334 -52.46 -8.58 1.69
CA SER A 334 -53.58 -9.37 1.19
C SER A 334 -54.52 -9.83 2.31
N GLY A 335 -54.67 -9.02 3.35
CA GLY A 335 -55.54 -9.26 4.49
C GLY A 335 -56.72 -8.32 4.43
N ASP A 336 -57.90 -8.91 4.25
CA ASP A 336 -59.23 -8.30 4.36
C ASP A 336 -59.87 -7.68 3.11
N MET A 337 -59.85 -8.45 2.00
CA MET A 337 -60.77 -8.26 0.86
C MET A 337 -62.14 -8.93 1.05
N ASN A 338 -62.41 -9.53 2.22
CA ASN A 338 -63.69 -10.20 2.49
C ASN A 338 -64.65 -9.31 3.31
N ALA A 339 -64.21 -8.57 4.34
CA ALA A 339 -65.13 -7.75 5.13
C ALA A 339 -65.68 -6.54 4.35
N LYS A 340 -64.87 -5.93 3.46
CA LYS A 340 -65.33 -4.82 2.61
C LYS A 340 -66.22 -5.27 1.46
N ARG A 341 -66.11 -6.51 0.98
CA ARG A 341 -67.02 -7.05 -0.05
C ARG A 341 -68.42 -7.25 0.53
N ASP A 342 -68.53 -7.80 1.74
CA ASP A 342 -69.83 -7.99 2.40
C ASP A 342 -70.49 -6.66 2.78
N LEU A 343 -69.72 -5.65 3.20
CA LEU A 343 -70.25 -4.30 3.47
C LEU A 343 -70.68 -3.55 2.20
N VAL A 344 -69.99 -3.77 1.07
CA VAL A 344 -70.35 -3.18 -0.22
C VAL A 344 -71.57 -3.89 -0.82
N LEU A 345 -71.64 -5.22 -0.76
CA LEU A 345 -72.81 -5.98 -1.20
C LEU A 345 -74.06 -5.62 -0.39
N LYS A 346 -73.93 -5.51 0.95
CA LYS A 346 -75.04 -5.11 1.81
C LYS A 346 -75.48 -3.65 1.62
N LYS A 347 -74.55 -2.76 1.24
CA LYS A 347 -74.90 -1.37 0.85
C LYS A 347 -75.55 -1.31 -0.53
N MET A 348 -75.17 -2.19 -1.46
CA MET A 348 -75.79 -2.26 -2.78
C MET A 348 -77.20 -2.84 -2.72
N GLU A 349 -77.46 -3.85 -1.88
CA GLU A 349 -78.82 -4.38 -1.64
C GLU A 349 -79.76 -3.33 -1.01
N VAL A 350 -79.29 -2.59 0.00
CA VAL A 350 -80.08 -1.51 0.62
C VAL A 350 -80.34 -0.36 -0.36
N GLN A 351 -79.38 -0.07 -1.24
CA GLN A 351 -79.51 1.00 -2.23
C GLN A 351 -80.37 0.59 -3.43
N GLU A 352 -80.43 -0.70 -3.79
CA GLU A 352 -81.38 -1.24 -4.77
C GLU A 352 -82.82 -1.22 -4.22
N GLU A 353 -83.03 -1.53 -2.93
CA GLU A 353 -84.35 -1.38 -2.28
C GLU A 353 -84.80 0.09 -2.21
N GLU A 354 -83.92 1.03 -1.86
CA GLU A 354 -84.22 2.48 -1.87
C GLU A 354 -84.47 3.03 -3.29
N LEU A 355 -83.76 2.51 -4.31
CA LEU A 355 -83.94 2.93 -5.71
C LEU A 355 -85.22 2.38 -6.34
N ASP A 356 -85.69 1.20 -5.92
CA ASP A 356 -87.00 0.66 -6.33
C ASP A 356 -88.18 1.34 -5.62
N GLU A 357 -87.99 1.82 -4.38
CA GLU A 357 -88.94 2.74 -3.72
C GLU A 357 -88.97 4.12 -4.38
N ALA A 358 -87.82 4.67 -4.80
CA ALA A 358 -87.74 5.97 -5.50
C ALA A 358 -88.27 5.90 -6.95
N ARG A 359 -88.18 4.75 -7.64
CA ARG A 359 -88.79 4.54 -8.97
C ARG A 359 -90.32 4.43 -8.94
N ARG A 360 -90.92 4.15 -7.78
CA ARG A 360 -92.38 4.22 -7.56
C ARG A 360 -92.88 5.63 -7.24
N GLY A 361 -91.99 6.62 -7.07
CA GLY A 361 -92.33 8.00 -6.70
C GLY A 361 -91.82 9.06 -7.68
N GLY A 362 -92.61 9.36 -8.73
CA GLY A 362 -92.84 10.72 -9.25
C GLY A 362 -91.67 11.58 -9.79
N LYS A 363 -91.66 11.73 -11.13
CA LYS A 363 -91.40 12.94 -11.96
C LYS A 363 -90.33 13.97 -11.52
N GLY A 364 -89.33 14.17 -12.39
CA GLY A 364 -88.59 15.43 -12.46
C GLY A 364 -87.35 15.36 -13.35
N ARG A 365 -87.25 16.28 -14.31
CA ARG A 365 -86.28 16.34 -15.43
C ARG A 365 -85.28 17.46 -15.14
N GLU A 366 -83.96 17.22 -15.15
CA GLU A 366 -82.96 18.03 -15.87
C GLU A 366 -81.48 17.61 -15.66
N LYS A 367 -80.80 17.51 -16.82
CA LYS A 367 -79.39 17.80 -17.19
C LYS A 367 -78.23 17.38 -16.25
N ALA A 368 -77.47 16.38 -16.72
CA ALA A 368 -76.07 16.16 -16.37
C ALA A 368 -75.17 16.49 -17.57
N LYS A 369 -74.19 17.37 -17.35
CA LYS A 369 -73.07 17.70 -18.25
C LYS A 369 -71.81 16.97 -17.80
N ASP A 370 -70.98 16.66 -18.78
CA ASP A 370 -69.52 16.46 -18.73
C ASP A 370 -68.95 15.26 -17.96
N ALA A 371 -68.66 14.20 -18.72
CA ALA A 371 -67.62 13.23 -18.41
C ALA A 371 -66.49 13.36 -19.46
N PRO A 372 -65.21 13.58 -19.09
CA PRO A 372 -64.12 13.49 -20.05
C PRO A 372 -63.62 12.05 -20.19
N ALA A 373 -63.62 11.59 -21.43
CA ALA A 373 -63.06 10.32 -21.87
C ALA A 373 -61.53 10.37 -21.96
N PHE A 374 -60.93 9.22 -21.68
CA PHE A 374 -59.51 8.88 -21.78
C PHE A 374 -58.95 9.02 -23.21
N GLY A 375 -57.71 9.52 -23.29
CA GLY A 375 -56.69 9.06 -24.25
C GLY A 375 -56.59 9.77 -25.61
N LYS A 376 -55.52 10.57 -25.79
CA LYS A 376 -54.92 10.83 -27.11
C LYS A 376 -53.38 10.71 -27.03
N PRO A 377 -52.71 10.22 -28.10
CA PRO A 377 -51.29 9.91 -28.10
C PRO A 377 -50.39 11.15 -28.17
N ALA A 378 -49.19 11.03 -27.59
CA ALA A 378 -48.22 12.11 -27.42
C ALA A 378 -47.75 12.74 -28.74
N ASP A 379 -47.73 14.07 -28.74
CA ASP A 379 -47.33 14.95 -29.83
C ASP A 379 -45.88 14.70 -30.28
N ALA A 380 -45.69 14.46 -31.59
CA ALA A 380 -44.39 14.38 -32.25
C ALA A 380 -43.50 15.63 -32.03
N LYS A 381 -44.13 16.77 -31.68
CA LYS A 381 -43.45 18.02 -31.35
C LYS A 381 -42.64 17.95 -30.05
N TYR A 382 -43.06 17.14 -29.08
CA TYR A 382 -42.33 16.98 -27.82
C TYR A 382 -41.02 16.19 -28.03
N ALA A 383 -41.05 15.16 -28.89
CA ALA A 383 -39.86 14.39 -29.24
C ALA A 383 -38.82 15.24 -30.01
N THR A 384 -39.27 16.14 -30.89
CA THR A 384 -38.37 17.06 -31.60
C THR A 384 -37.77 18.12 -30.68
N GLN A 385 -38.56 18.66 -29.74
CA GLN A 385 -38.08 19.62 -28.74
C GLN A 385 -37.09 18.97 -27.76
N LEU A 386 -37.32 17.73 -27.35
CA LEU A 386 -36.40 16.99 -26.50
C LEU A 386 -35.06 16.70 -27.20
N ARG A 387 -35.10 16.42 -28.51
CA ARG A 387 -33.89 16.18 -29.31
C ARG A 387 -33.07 17.46 -29.51
N GLN A 388 -33.72 18.59 -29.77
CA GLN A 388 -33.06 19.90 -29.80
C GLN A 388 -32.50 20.31 -28.42
N ALA A 389 -33.18 19.96 -27.33
CA ALA A 389 -32.71 20.24 -25.97
C ALA A 389 -31.53 19.34 -25.54
N ILE A 390 -31.42 18.14 -26.11
CA ILE A 390 -30.29 17.21 -25.88
C ILE A 390 -29.08 17.59 -26.74
N ASP A 391 -29.27 17.95 -28.01
CA ASP A 391 -28.17 18.44 -28.87
C ASP A 391 -27.61 19.78 -28.38
N GLY A 392 -28.47 20.69 -27.89
CA GLY A 392 -28.03 21.97 -27.32
C GLY A 392 -27.29 21.84 -25.97
N LYS A 393 -27.32 20.67 -25.32
CA LYS A 393 -26.63 20.40 -24.05
C LYS A 393 -25.44 19.45 -24.17
N MET A 394 -25.18 18.88 -25.35
CA MET A 394 -24.02 18.03 -25.61
C MET A 394 -23.09 18.61 -26.68
N ASP A 395 -22.76 19.89 -26.58
CA ASP A 395 -21.55 20.42 -27.21
C ASP A 395 -20.32 20.02 -26.40
N LEU A 396 -19.90 18.75 -26.56
CA LEU A 396 -18.64 18.22 -26.04
C LEU A 396 -17.53 18.29 -27.11
N GLY A 397 -17.61 19.25 -28.03
CA GLY A 397 -16.69 19.37 -29.17
C GLY A 397 -15.75 20.58 -29.15
N ALA A 398 -15.94 21.55 -28.25
CA ALA A 398 -15.16 22.81 -28.25
C ALA A 398 -14.40 23.12 -26.94
N ALA A 399 -14.41 22.23 -25.95
CA ALA A 399 -13.63 22.37 -24.71
C ALA A 399 -12.68 21.18 -24.52
N GLY A 400 -11.82 20.95 -25.51
CA GLY A 400 -10.57 20.24 -25.28
C GLY A 400 -9.67 21.11 -24.39
N VAL A 401 -9.06 20.50 -23.38
CA VAL A 401 -8.18 21.14 -22.40
C VAL A 401 -7.05 21.89 -23.12
N SER A 402 -7.22 23.20 -23.33
CA SER A 402 -6.10 24.12 -23.50
C SER A 402 -5.65 24.50 -22.10
N THR A 403 -4.43 24.09 -21.72
CA THR A 403 -3.76 24.53 -20.51
C THR A 403 -3.70 26.05 -20.46
N MET A 404 -4.55 26.66 -19.63
CA MET A 404 -4.47 28.08 -19.24
C MET A 404 -4.04 28.15 -17.78
N ALA A 405 -2.75 27.90 -17.52
CA ALA A 405 -2.14 28.37 -16.29
C ALA A 405 -1.59 29.78 -16.56
N THR A 406 -2.37 30.81 -16.26
CA THR A 406 -1.91 32.20 -16.31
C THR A 406 -1.28 32.55 -14.97
N ALA A 407 0.05 32.55 -14.92
CA ALA A 407 0.79 33.04 -13.76
C ALA A 407 0.74 34.58 -13.74
N THR A 408 0.19 35.17 -12.68
CA THR A 408 0.29 36.62 -12.45
C THR A 408 1.32 36.87 -11.35
N LYS A 409 2.35 37.67 -11.68
CA LYS A 409 3.44 38.02 -10.76
C LYS A 409 2.96 39.08 -9.78
N LEU A 410 2.94 38.78 -8.48
CA LEU A 410 2.71 39.77 -7.43
C LEU A 410 4.00 39.90 -6.58
N GLY A 411 4.95 40.70 -7.06
CA GLY A 411 6.26 40.84 -6.41
C GLY A 411 7.09 39.56 -6.46
N ASP A 412 7.58 39.10 -5.31
CA ASP A 412 8.45 37.92 -5.17
C ASP A 412 7.70 36.58 -4.99
N PHE A 413 6.37 36.57 -5.12
CA PHE A 413 5.56 35.35 -5.05
C PHE A 413 4.62 35.20 -6.25
N PHE A 414 4.31 33.94 -6.57
CA PHE A 414 3.39 33.54 -7.63
C PHE A 414 2.19 32.79 -7.05
N GLN A 415 1.00 33.15 -7.51
CA GLN A 415 -0.23 32.38 -7.26
C GLN A 415 -0.67 31.72 -8.57
N TYR A 416 -1.01 30.44 -8.50
CA TYR A 416 -1.57 29.67 -9.61
C TYR A 416 -3.05 29.40 -9.33
N ALA A 417 -3.92 29.56 -10.32
CA ALA A 417 -5.35 29.25 -10.26
C ALA A 417 -5.69 28.15 -11.26
#